data_AF-A0A267T576-F1
#
_entry.id   AF-A0A267T576-F1
#
_cell.length_a   1.000
_cell.length_b   1.000
_cell.length_c   1.000
_cell.angle_alpha   90.00
_cell.angle_beta   90.00
_cell.angle_gamma   90.00
#
_symmetry.space_group_name_H-M   'P 1'
#
loop_
_entity.id
_entity.type
_entity.pdbx_description
1 polymer ?
#
loop_
_entity_poly.entity_id
_entity_poly.type
_entity_poly.pdbx_seq_one_letter_code
_entity_poly.pdbx_strand_id
1 'polypeptide(L)'
;MGLLLSELGGYICGFSHAPAGTKRISNLLRSKKWTSTIIDNFLFSQTRKRLESLVKQGKRPLMLWDDSRLEKAESWFLEGLCSVESSKAKRLTRIKKGYYSPPNKRICVPGYHWTSTLLSALGESVSVCQMSWWTTR
;
A
#
# COMPACT_ATOMS: atom_id res chain seq x y z
N MET A 1 -1.24 4.30 9.69
CA MET A 1 -2.65 4.73 9.69
C MET A 1 -3.28 4.27 8.39
N GLY A 2 -4.36 3.49 8.44
CA GLY A 2 -5.14 3.20 7.25
C GLY A 2 -6.19 4.29 7.10
N LEU A 3 -6.20 5.02 5.99
CA LEU A 3 -7.25 6.00 5.71
C LEU A 3 -8.58 5.26 5.58
N LEU A 4 -9.54 5.59 6.42
CA LEU A 4 -10.89 5.03 6.32
C LEU A 4 -11.59 5.61 5.09
N LEU A 5 -12.48 4.83 4.47
CA LEU A 5 -13.30 5.31 3.35
C LEU A 5 -14.08 6.59 3.70
N SER A 6 -14.47 6.76 4.97
CA SER A 6 -15.10 7.97 5.50
C SER A 6 -14.19 9.20 5.46
N GLU A 7 -12.92 9.04 5.81
CA GLU A 7 -11.93 10.13 5.76
C GLU A 7 -11.67 10.55 4.31
N LEU A 8 -11.49 9.58 3.42
CA LEU A 8 -11.35 9.85 1.98
C LEU A 8 -12.59 10.57 1.42
N GLY A 9 -13.79 10.18 1.87
CA GLY A 9 -15.03 10.87 1.52
C GLY A 9 -15.03 12.34 1.93
N GLY A 10 -14.47 12.65 3.11
CA GLY A 10 -14.27 14.01 3.59
C GLY A 10 -13.36 14.85 2.69
N TYR A 11 -12.27 14.28 2.16
CA TYR A 11 -11.39 14.99 1.22
C TYR A 11 -12.05 15.31 -0.13
N ILE A 12 -13.07 14.55 -0.54
CA ILE A 12 -13.74 14.76 -1.83
C ILE A 12 -14.86 15.80 -1.75
N CYS A 13 -15.71 15.73 -0.73
CA CYS A 13 -16.90 16.57 -0.61
C CYS A 13 -16.87 17.56 0.57
N GLY A 14 -15.77 17.61 1.32
CA GLY A 14 -15.68 18.30 2.61
C GLY A 14 -16.16 17.42 3.77
N PHE A 15 -15.60 17.64 4.96
CA PHE A 15 -15.89 16.81 6.14
C PHE A 15 -17.35 16.84 6.58
N SER A 16 -18.06 17.96 6.37
CA SER A 16 -19.51 18.07 6.63
C SER A 16 -20.37 17.20 5.72
N HIS A 17 -19.84 16.78 4.57
CA HIS A 17 -20.52 15.94 3.58
C HIS A 17 -19.72 14.65 3.29
N ALA A 18 -18.92 14.20 4.26
CA ALA A 18 -18.12 12.97 4.15
C ALA A 18 -18.93 11.73 3.74
N PRO A 19 -20.19 11.50 4.21
CA PRO A 19 -20.99 10.37 3.75
C PRO A 19 -21.27 10.37 2.24
N ALA A 20 -21.51 11.54 1.64
CA ALA A 20 -21.72 11.66 0.21
C ALA A 20 -20.45 11.35 -0.58
N GLY A 21 -19.30 11.84 -0.13
CA GLY A 21 -17.99 11.50 -0.71
C GLY A 21 -17.68 10.01 -0.59
N THR A 22 -17.96 9.41 0.57
CA THR A 22 -17.79 7.97 0.83
C THR A 22 -18.59 7.13 -0.17
N LYS A 23 -19.86 7.50 -0.40
CA LYS A 23 -20.73 6.84 -1.38
C LYS A 23 -20.15 6.93 -2.80
N ARG A 24 -19.60 8.08 -3.19
CA ARG A 24 -18.95 8.27 -4.50
C ARG A 24 -17.74 7.36 -4.68
N ILE A 25 -16.83 7.31 -3.70
CA ILE A 25 -15.65 6.42 -3.76
C ILE A 25 -16.09 4.97 -3.81
N SER A 26 -17.04 4.59 -2.95
CA SER A 26 -17.54 3.22 -2.92
C SER A 26 -18.20 2.79 -4.23
N ASN A 27 -18.88 3.71 -4.92
CA ASN A 27 -19.42 3.47 -6.26
C ASN A 27 -18.32 3.36 -7.31
N LEU A 28 -17.28 4.20 -7.23
CA LEU A 28 -16.12 4.14 -8.12
C LEU A 28 -15.40 2.79 -8.03
N LEU A 29 -15.08 2.34 -6.81
CA LEU A 29 -14.37 1.07 -6.57
C LEU A 29 -15.14 -0.16 -7.03
N ARG A 30 -16.47 -0.06 -7.16
CA ARG A 30 -17.35 -1.14 -7.66
C ARG A 30 -17.70 -1.00 -9.14
N SER A 31 -17.28 0.09 -9.79
CA SER A 31 -17.57 0.34 -11.19
C SER A 31 -16.73 -0.55 -12.09
N LYS A 32 -17.35 -1.22 -13.06
CA LYS A 32 -16.63 -2.00 -14.10
C LYS A 32 -15.77 -1.12 -15.03
N LYS A 33 -16.04 0.20 -15.06
CA LYS A 33 -15.27 1.17 -15.85
C LYS A 33 -14.03 1.67 -15.10
N TRP A 34 -13.91 1.37 -13.81
CA TRP A 34 -12.78 1.74 -12.99
C TRP A 34 -11.65 0.72 -13.14
N THR A 35 -10.42 1.20 -13.20
CA THR A 35 -9.21 0.37 -13.24
C THR A 35 -8.07 1.06 -12.49
N SER A 36 -7.21 0.28 -11.84
CA SER A 36 -6.05 0.79 -11.10
C SER A 36 -5.04 1.49 -12.01
N THR A 37 -5.05 1.20 -13.31
CA THR A 37 -4.11 1.81 -14.28
C THR A 37 -4.22 3.33 -14.35
N ILE A 38 -5.37 3.90 -13.98
CA ILE A 38 -5.55 5.35 -13.87
C ILE A 38 -4.63 5.93 -12.78
N ILE A 39 -4.50 5.24 -11.65
CA ILE A 39 -3.61 5.63 -10.56
C ILE A 39 -2.15 5.47 -11.00
N ASP A 40 -1.80 4.37 -11.66
CA ASP A 40 -0.45 4.11 -12.14
C ASP A 40 0.01 5.19 -13.12
N ASN A 41 -0.84 5.52 -14.10
CA ASN A 41 -0.57 6.58 -15.07
C ASN A 41 -0.42 7.96 -14.40
N PHE A 42 -1.24 8.24 -13.39
CA PHE A 42 -1.14 9.48 -12.63
C PHE A 42 0.20 9.56 -11.89
N LEU A 43 0.57 8.54 -11.11
CA LEU A 43 1.82 8.50 -10.36
C LEU A 43 3.04 8.58 -11.27
N PHE A 44 3.02 7.88 -12.40
CA PHE A 44 4.09 7.93 -13.40
C PHE A 44 4.24 9.33 -14.00
N SER A 45 3.13 9.97 -14.37
CA SER A 45 3.14 11.36 -14.87
C SER A 45 3.70 12.35 -13.86
N GLN A 46 3.30 12.25 -12.58
CA GLN A 46 3.85 13.07 -11.51
C GLN A 46 5.35 12.82 -11.31
N THR A 47 5.78 11.57 -11.41
CA THR A 47 7.20 11.20 -11.27
C THR A 47 8.04 11.81 -12.38
N ARG A 48 7.59 11.78 -13.64
CA ARG A 48 8.31 12.43 -14.75
C ARG A 48 8.50 13.93 -14.50
N LYS A 49 7.45 14.62 -14.09
CA LYS A 49 7.51 16.06 -13.75
C LYS A 49 8.49 16.33 -12.61
N ARG A 50 8.46 15.50 -11.56
CA ARG A 50 9.38 15.64 -10.42
C ARG A 50 10.82 15.35 -10.82
N LEU A 51 11.06 14.32 -11.63
CA LEU A 51 12.38 13.96 -12.15
C LEU A 51 13.02 15.15 -12.88
N GLU A 52 12.28 15.76 -13.81
CA GLU A 52 12.72 16.95 -14.54
C GLU A 52 13.04 18.11 -13.59
N SER A 53 12.22 18.33 -12.56
CA SER A 53 12.45 19.37 -11.55
C SER A 53 13.74 19.12 -10.76
N LEU A 54 13.99 17.87 -10.32
CA LEU A 54 15.19 17.51 -9.57
C LEU A 54 16.46 17.71 -10.40
N VAL A 55 16.43 17.29 -11.67
CA VAL A 55 17.55 17.48 -12.61
C VAL A 55 17.81 18.97 -12.84
N LYS A 56 16.76 19.79 -13.04
CA LYS A 56 16.90 21.25 -13.18
C LYS A 56 17.48 21.92 -11.94
N GLN A 57 17.26 21.36 -10.75
CA GLN A 57 17.86 21.82 -9.50
C GLN A 57 19.31 21.33 -9.29
N GLY A 58 19.89 20.61 -10.26
CA GLY A 58 21.22 20.02 -10.14
C GLY A 58 21.30 18.86 -9.15
N LYS A 59 20.15 18.32 -8.70
CA LYS A 59 20.11 17.18 -7.77
C LYS A 59 20.13 15.89 -8.56
N ARG A 60 20.89 14.90 -8.08
CA ARG A 60 20.90 13.54 -8.64
C ARG A 60 19.63 12.80 -8.19
N PRO A 61 18.72 12.46 -9.11
CA PRO A 61 17.55 11.67 -8.77
C PRO A 61 17.96 10.21 -8.47
N LEU A 62 17.29 9.61 -7.50
CA LEU A 62 17.47 8.23 -7.07
C LEU A 62 16.13 7.50 -7.20
N MET A 63 16.14 6.42 -7.98
CA MET A 63 15.04 5.45 -8.00
C MET A 63 15.33 4.36 -6.99
N LEU A 64 14.51 4.32 -5.94
CA LEU A 64 14.59 3.35 -4.87
C LEU A 64 13.61 2.22 -5.17
N TRP A 65 14.03 1.00 -4.90
CA TRP A 65 13.19 -0.19 -4.97
C TRP A 65 12.88 -0.63 -3.54
N ASP A 66 11.61 -0.86 -3.24
CA ASP A 66 11.17 -1.37 -1.94
C ASP A 66 10.16 -2.51 -2.12
N ASP A 67 10.26 -3.50 -1.25
CA ASP A 67 9.41 -4.68 -1.23
C ASP A 67 8.88 -4.93 0.18
N SER A 68 7.61 -5.30 0.27
CA SER A 68 6.99 -5.70 1.53
C SER A 68 5.80 -6.64 1.28
N ARG A 69 4.92 -6.73 2.27
CA ARG A 69 3.68 -7.49 2.19
C ARG A 69 2.54 -6.75 2.87
N LEU A 70 1.34 -6.98 2.36
CA LEU A 70 0.10 -6.61 3.00
C LEU A 70 -0.50 -7.84 3.68
N GLU A 71 -0.45 -7.87 5.02
CA GLU A 71 -1.07 -8.91 5.84
C GLU A 71 -2.60 -8.68 5.90
N LYS A 72 -3.40 -9.71 5.58
CA LYS A 72 -4.87 -9.69 5.64
C LYS A 72 -5.42 -10.92 6.37
N ALA A 73 -5.00 -11.09 7.62
CA ALA A 73 -5.30 -12.28 8.42
C ALA A 73 -6.81 -12.52 8.63
N GLU A 74 -7.61 -11.46 8.64
CA GLU A 74 -9.07 -11.49 8.76
C GLU A 74 -9.80 -11.87 7.46
N SER A 75 -9.10 -11.86 6.32
CA SER A 75 -9.69 -12.02 4.99
C SER A 75 -9.58 -13.46 4.46
N TRP A 76 -9.82 -14.47 5.31
CA TRP A 76 -9.59 -15.88 4.95
C TRP A 76 -10.41 -16.38 3.76
N PHE A 77 -11.60 -15.81 3.56
CA PHE A 77 -12.52 -16.14 2.47
C PHE A 77 -12.30 -15.32 1.19
N LEU A 78 -11.34 -14.39 1.19
CA LEU A 78 -11.05 -13.59 0.00
C LEU A 78 -10.22 -14.41 -0.99
N GLU A 79 -10.72 -14.55 -2.21
CA GLU A 79 -9.98 -15.22 -3.28
C GLU A 79 -8.76 -14.41 -3.73
N GLY A 80 -7.82 -15.11 -4.37
CA GLY A 80 -6.60 -14.53 -4.91
C GLY A 80 -5.49 -14.28 -3.89
N LEU A 81 -5.73 -14.35 -2.57
CA LEU A 81 -4.68 -14.15 -1.57
C LEU A 81 -3.62 -15.26 -1.58
N CYS A 82 -2.37 -14.87 -1.34
CA CYS A 82 -1.24 -15.80 -1.17
C CYS A 82 -0.79 -15.86 0.30
N SER A 83 0.14 -16.77 0.59
CA SER A 83 0.72 -16.93 1.93
C SER A 83 1.86 -15.93 2.12
N VAL A 84 1.72 -14.98 3.04
CA VAL A 84 2.77 -13.99 3.36
C VAL A 84 3.24 -14.11 4.81
N GLU A 85 4.51 -13.85 5.08
CA GLU A 85 5.04 -13.89 6.46
C GLU A 85 4.42 -12.80 7.32
N SER A 86 3.89 -13.21 8.48
CA SER A 86 3.29 -12.28 9.44
C SER A 86 4.31 -11.78 10.46
N SER A 87 4.66 -10.50 10.33
CA SER A 87 5.44 -9.79 11.34
C SER A 87 4.67 -9.63 12.66
N LYS A 88 3.34 -9.42 12.57
CA LYS A 88 2.46 -9.27 13.72
C LYS A 88 2.37 -10.57 14.51
N ALA A 89 2.13 -11.70 13.87
CA ALA A 89 2.05 -12.99 14.55
C ALA A 89 3.40 -13.40 15.14
N LYS A 90 4.51 -13.14 14.42
CA LYS A 90 5.87 -13.34 14.96
C LYS A 90 6.11 -12.52 16.24
N ARG A 91 5.58 -11.29 16.31
CA ARG A 91 5.66 -10.47 17.53
C ARG A 91 4.78 -11.01 18.65
N LEU A 92 3.54 -11.39 18.35
CA LEU A 92 2.57 -11.90 19.33
C LEU A 92 3.01 -13.23 19.96
N THR A 93 3.84 -14.00 19.27
CA THR A 93 4.39 -15.26 19.77
C THR A 93 5.66 -15.09 20.62
N ARG A 94 6.18 -13.86 20.79
CA ARG A 94 7.27 -13.56 21.74
C ARG A 94 6.73 -13.47 23.18
N ILE A 95 6.23 -14.59 23.68
CA ILE A 95 5.71 -14.73 25.03
C ILE A 95 6.81 -15.29 25.96
N LYS A 96 6.67 -15.12 27.28
CA LYS A 96 7.60 -15.66 28.28
C LYS A 96 7.83 -17.15 28.07
N LYS A 97 9.11 -17.57 28.07
CA LYS A 97 9.50 -18.99 27.97
C LYS A 97 8.77 -19.82 29.04
N GLY A 98 8.23 -20.97 28.63
CA GLY A 98 7.50 -21.91 29.50
C GLY A 98 6.00 -21.61 29.65
N TYR A 99 5.51 -20.44 29.25
CA TYR A 99 4.07 -20.13 29.28
C TYR A 99 3.36 -20.57 27.99
N TYR A 100 4.05 -20.46 26.86
CA TYR A 100 3.56 -20.87 25.55
C TYR A 100 4.73 -21.45 24.75
N SER A 101 4.46 -22.50 24.00
CA SER A 101 5.40 -23.09 23.04
C SER A 101 5.05 -22.58 21.65
N PRO A 102 5.65 -21.47 21.20
CA PRO A 102 5.30 -20.91 19.91
C PRO A 102 5.65 -21.85 18.75
N PRO A 103 4.97 -21.73 17.60
CA PRO A 103 5.32 -22.49 16.42
C PRO A 103 6.79 -22.26 16.04
N ASN A 104 7.53 -23.35 15.82
CA ASN A 104 8.94 -23.26 15.40
C ASN A 104 9.11 -22.89 13.92
N LYS A 105 8.02 -22.92 13.14
CA LYS A 105 8.02 -22.58 11.71
C LYS A 105 7.63 -21.12 11.50
N ARG A 106 7.96 -20.60 10.31
CA ARG A 106 7.51 -19.27 9.86
C ARG A 106 5.99 -19.18 9.95
N ILE A 107 5.49 -18.14 10.61
CA ILE A 107 4.05 -17.91 10.73
C ILE A 107 3.61 -17.07 9.53
N CYS A 108 2.69 -17.61 8.74
CA CYS A 108 2.15 -16.94 7.57
C CYS A 108 0.65 -16.70 7.70
N VAL A 109 0.17 -15.67 7.02
CA VAL A 109 -1.24 -15.29 6.94
C VAL A 109 -1.61 -15.00 5.47
N PRO A 110 -2.90 -15.03 5.11
CA PRO A 110 -3.35 -14.56 3.81
C PRO A 110 -2.94 -13.10 3.57
N GLY A 111 -2.53 -12.77 2.35
CA GLY A 111 -2.11 -11.43 1.98
C GLY A 111 -1.63 -11.27 0.55
N TYR A 112 -1.00 -10.13 0.30
CA TYR A 112 -0.36 -9.77 -0.97
C TYR A 112 1.11 -9.46 -0.74
N HIS A 113 1.95 -9.80 -1.70
CA HIS A 113 3.24 -9.14 -1.83
C HIS A 113 3.02 -7.73 -2.40
N TRP A 114 3.87 -6.80 -2.00
CA TRP A 114 3.86 -5.44 -2.49
C TRP A 114 5.27 -5.04 -2.90
N THR A 115 5.37 -4.43 -4.07
CA THR A 115 6.61 -3.92 -4.64
C THR A 115 6.37 -2.49 -5.06
N SER A 116 7.32 -1.60 -4.81
CA SER A 116 7.23 -0.21 -5.21
C SER A 116 8.55 0.34 -5.73
N THR A 117 8.43 1.20 -6.72
CA THR A 117 9.51 2.08 -7.15
C THR A 117 9.21 3.49 -6.67
N LEU A 118 10.18 4.11 -6.01
CA LEU A 118 10.07 5.40 -5.38
C LEU A 118 11.12 6.35 -5.94
N LEU A 119 10.75 7.61 -6.19
CA LEU A 119 11.67 8.66 -6.59
C LEU A 119 12.05 9.52 -5.39
N SER A 120 13.34 9.77 -5.23
CA SER A 120 13.88 10.71 -4.25
C SER A 120 15.20 11.32 -4.74
N ALA A 121 15.82 12.16 -3.92
CA ALA A 121 17.18 12.66 -4.06
C ALA A 121 17.74 12.95 -2.66
N LEU A 122 19.05 13.17 -2.54
CA LEU A 122 19.65 13.49 -1.25
C LEU A 122 19.02 14.76 -0.66
N GLY A 123 18.47 14.66 0.56
CA GLY A 123 17.79 15.76 1.25
C GLY A 123 16.36 16.03 0.79
N GLU A 124 15.80 15.23 -0.13
CA GLU A 124 14.46 15.40 -0.68
C GLU A 124 13.46 14.39 -0.13
N SER A 125 12.18 14.78 -0.12
CA SER A 125 11.10 13.86 0.21
C SER A 125 10.98 12.74 -0.83
N VAL A 126 10.54 11.56 -0.38
CA VAL A 126 10.26 10.43 -1.28
C VAL A 126 8.87 10.61 -1.90
N SER A 127 8.71 10.26 -3.17
CA SER A 127 7.41 10.13 -3.82
C SER A 127 7.29 8.80 -4.56
N VAL A 128 6.08 8.26 -4.59
CA VAL A 128 5.78 7.00 -5.28
C VAL A 128 5.79 7.20 -6.80
N CYS A 129 6.50 6.32 -7.51
CA CYS A 129 6.42 6.21 -8.97
C CYS A 129 5.44 5.14 -9.41
N GLN A 130 5.58 3.94 -8.85
CA GLN A 130 4.69 2.82 -9.13
C GLN A 130 4.57 1.95 -7.88
N MET A 131 3.40 1.35 -7.69
CA MET A 131 3.14 0.34 -6.67
C MET A 131 2.41 -0.82 -7.33
N SER A 132 2.85 -2.03 -7.04
CA SER A 132 2.23 -3.24 -7.57
C SER A 132 1.99 -4.22 -6.42
N TRP A 133 0.79 -4.75 -6.37
CA TRP A 133 0.41 -5.81 -5.44
C TRP A 133 0.23 -7.08 -6.24
N TRP A 134 0.89 -8.15 -5.79
CA TRP A 134 0.94 -9.40 -6.50
C TRP A 134 0.86 -10.58 -5.55
N THR A 135 0.56 -11.74 -6.10
CA THR A 135 0.30 -12.97 -5.36
C THR A 135 1.12 -14.08 -6.01
N THR A 136 1.51 -15.10 -5.24
CA THR A 136 2.23 -16.27 -5.76
C THR A 136 1.27 -17.37 -6.27
N ARG A 137 -0.03 -17.07 -6.33
CA ARG A 137 -1.06 -18.03 -6.75
C ARG A 137 -1.39 -17.83 -8.22
#